data_AF-A0A7Z7B0H4-F1
#
_entry.id   AF-A0A7Z7B0H4-F1
#
_cell.length_a   1.000
_cell.length_b   1.000
_cell.length_c   1.000
_cell.angle_alpha   90.00
_cell.angle_beta   90.00
_cell.angle_gamma   90.00
#
_symmetry.space_group_name_H-M   'P 1'
#
loop_
_entity.id
_entity.type
_entity.pdbx_description
1 polymer ?
#
loop_
_entity_poly.entity_id
_entity_poly.type
_entity_poly.pdbx_seq_one_letter_code
_entity_poly.pdbx_strand_id
1 'polypeptide(L)'
;MLISETYEIVEVILSHYSCPSSCNAFCCKIADIRLDENDLERLKQTPEYKADKVRPFNEDEEHHHKISPPCPFLRFDRCTVYDKRPAICRLFPFNICGLPDALLLFPCDMGVSIFKDYVEYSDKILKHPISVSTIESFAQSHCSFRTKFNEGSYIPMLILKTNDLEAFKEYLVSGFRSQGNPEIPI
;
A
#
# COMPACT_ATOMS: atom_id res chain seq x y z
N MET A 1 -2.01 -19.20 -7.16
CA MET A 1 -0.85 -18.94 -8.06
C MET A 1 -0.73 -17.45 -8.41
N LEU A 2 -1.80 -16.75 -8.81
CA LEU A 2 -1.81 -15.31 -9.15
C LEU A 2 -1.39 -14.33 -8.02
N ILE A 3 -1.55 -14.71 -6.75
CA ILE A 3 -1.18 -13.87 -5.60
C ILE A 3 0.35 -13.73 -5.49
N SER A 4 1.13 -14.78 -5.81
CA SER A 4 2.60 -14.75 -5.69
C SER A 4 3.24 -13.79 -6.68
N GLU A 5 2.81 -13.83 -7.95
CA GLU A 5 3.36 -12.95 -9.00
C GLU A 5 3.01 -11.48 -8.74
N THR A 6 1.76 -11.20 -8.33
CA THR A 6 1.33 -9.85 -7.95
C THR A 6 2.15 -9.32 -6.77
N TYR A 7 2.45 -10.19 -5.81
CA TYR A 7 3.24 -9.84 -4.64
C TYR A 7 4.69 -9.47 -5.01
N GLU A 8 5.33 -10.23 -5.91
CA GLU A 8 6.67 -9.92 -6.42
C GLU A 8 6.71 -8.59 -7.17
N ILE A 9 5.72 -8.31 -8.03
CA ILE A 9 5.61 -7.03 -8.74
C ILE A 9 5.55 -5.87 -7.74
N VAL A 10 4.69 -5.99 -6.72
CA VAL A 10 4.52 -4.95 -5.71
C VAL A 10 5.79 -4.78 -4.88
N GLU A 11 6.45 -5.86 -4.45
CA GLU A 11 7.69 -5.74 -3.67
C GLU A 11 8.79 -5.01 -4.43
N VAL A 12 8.96 -5.31 -5.73
CA VAL A 12 9.92 -4.59 -6.57
C VAL A 12 9.55 -3.11 -6.68
N ILE A 13 8.29 -2.79 -7.00
CA ILE A 13 7.83 -1.38 -7.05
C ILE A 13 8.14 -0.68 -5.72
N LEU A 14 7.74 -1.27 -4.59
CA LEU A 14 7.90 -0.67 -3.27
C LEU A 14 9.35 -0.49 -2.84
N SER A 15 10.29 -1.29 -3.37
CA SER A 15 11.72 -1.10 -3.12
C SER A 15 12.26 0.25 -3.62
N HIS A 16 11.55 0.91 -4.53
CA HIS A 16 11.89 2.25 -5.06
C HIS A 16 11.30 3.41 -4.26
N TYR A 17 10.59 3.15 -3.16
CA TYR A 17 9.91 4.16 -2.35
C TYR A 17 10.17 3.95 -0.85
N SER A 18 9.93 5.00 -0.06
CA SER A 18 10.08 4.96 1.39
C SER A 18 8.93 5.67 2.07
N CYS A 19 8.50 5.14 3.21
CA CYS A 19 7.45 5.77 4.01
C CYS A 19 8.04 7.02 4.68
N PRO A 20 7.47 8.22 4.48
CA PRO A 20 8.06 9.42 5.03
C PRO A 20 7.98 9.44 6.57
N SER A 21 8.91 10.15 7.20
CA SER A 21 8.93 10.31 8.66
C SER A 21 7.69 11.03 9.20
N SER A 22 7.03 11.85 8.38
CA SER A 22 5.78 12.56 8.67
C SER A 22 4.51 11.70 8.56
N CYS A 23 4.63 10.42 8.20
CA CYS A 23 3.47 9.55 8.03
C CYS A 23 2.69 9.36 9.34
N ASN A 24 1.36 9.42 9.26
CA ASN A 24 0.45 9.22 10.41
C ASN A 24 0.08 7.74 10.65
N ALA A 25 0.85 6.79 10.09
CA ALA A 25 0.65 5.34 10.19
C ALA A 25 -0.77 4.84 9.91
N PHE A 26 -1.43 5.40 8.88
CA PHE A 26 -2.77 4.96 8.48
C PHE A 26 -2.85 3.47 8.13
N CYS A 27 -1.78 2.90 7.57
CA CYS A 27 -1.69 1.46 7.30
C CYS A 27 -1.91 0.58 8.55
N CYS A 28 -1.61 1.09 9.75
CA CYS A 28 -1.85 0.40 11.02
C CYS A 28 -3.23 0.70 11.65
N LYS A 29 -4.01 1.59 11.04
CA LYS A 29 -5.28 2.10 11.58
C LYS A 29 -6.49 1.73 10.72
N ILE A 30 -6.29 1.40 9.44
CA ILE A 30 -7.38 1.29 8.45
C ILE A 30 -8.20 0.00 8.53
N ALA A 31 -7.55 -1.15 8.48
CA ALA A 31 -8.25 -2.41 8.24
C ALA A 31 -7.72 -3.54 9.12
N ASP A 32 -8.53 -4.59 9.24
CA ASP A 32 -8.08 -5.88 9.78
C ASP A 32 -6.89 -6.38 8.94
N ILE A 33 -5.84 -6.82 9.63
CA ILE A 33 -4.67 -7.47 9.03
C ILE A 33 -4.93 -8.97 9.12
N ARG A 34 -5.14 -9.61 7.97
CA ARG A 34 -5.23 -11.06 7.85
C ARG A 34 -3.83 -11.67 7.90
N LEU A 35 -3.69 -12.80 8.59
CA LEU A 35 -2.41 -13.48 8.82
C LEU A 35 -2.56 -14.95 8.48
N ASP A 36 -1.63 -15.46 7.69
CA ASP A 36 -1.36 -16.89 7.56
C ASP A 36 -0.45 -17.39 8.70
N GLU A 37 -0.08 -18.67 8.70
CA GLU A 37 0.82 -19.21 9.73
C GLU A 37 2.24 -18.64 9.60
N ASN A 38 2.72 -18.35 8.39
CA ASN A 38 4.07 -17.78 8.19
C ASN A 38 4.18 -16.37 8.79
N ASP A 39 3.15 -15.55 8.61
CA ASP A 39 3.05 -14.23 9.22
C ASP A 39 2.99 -14.35 10.75
N LEU A 40 2.26 -15.34 11.27
CA LEU A 40 2.19 -15.59 12.70
C LEU A 40 3.54 -16.01 13.29
N GLU A 41 4.25 -16.95 12.64
CA GLU A 41 5.60 -17.38 13.03
C GLU A 41 6.58 -16.20 13.03
N ARG A 42 6.54 -15.36 11.99
CA ARG A 42 7.37 -14.14 11.89
C ARG A 42 7.09 -13.17 13.04
N LEU A 43 5.82 -12.95 13.37
CA LEU A 43 5.43 -12.06 14.46
C LEU A 43 5.80 -12.62 15.84
N LYS A 44 5.66 -13.94 16.07
CA LYS A 44 6.05 -14.62 17.32
C LYS A 44 7.54 -14.42 17.67
N GLN A 45 8.39 -14.14 16.68
CA GLN A 45 9.81 -13.83 16.86
C GLN A 45 10.08 -12.37 17.29
N THR A 46 9.06 -11.60 17.64
CA THR A 46 9.19 -10.20 18.08
C THR A 46 8.90 -10.06 19.59
N PRO A 47 9.70 -9.29 20.34
CA PRO A 47 9.40 -8.99 21.74
C PRO A 47 8.03 -8.31 21.96
N GLU A 48 7.53 -7.62 20.94
CA GLU A 48 6.27 -6.89 20.95
C GLU A 48 5.04 -7.77 20.67
N TYR A 49 5.24 -9.05 20.35
CA TYR A 49 4.16 -9.99 20.07
C TYR A 49 3.19 -10.11 21.23
N LYS A 50 1.90 -10.02 20.92
CA LYS A 50 0.79 -10.10 21.88
C LYS A 50 -0.23 -11.11 21.39
N ALA A 51 -0.13 -12.34 21.90
CA ALA A 51 -1.03 -13.43 21.52
C ALA A 51 -2.51 -13.09 21.73
N ASP A 52 -2.84 -12.32 22.77
CA ASP A 52 -4.22 -11.87 23.07
C ASP A 52 -4.80 -10.88 22.05
N LYS A 53 -3.96 -10.36 21.15
CA LYS A 53 -4.34 -9.43 20.09
C LYS A 53 -4.51 -10.10 18.73
N VAL A 54 -4.15 -11.38 18.62
CA VAL A 54 -4.38 -12.21 17.44
C VAL A 54 -5.65 -13.02 17.66
N ARG A 55 -6.62 -12.88 16.78
CA ARG A 55 -7.91 -13.59 16.85
C ARG A 55 -8.03 -14.59 15.72
N PRO A 56 -8.73 -15.73 15.91
CA PRO A 56 -9.05 -16.61 14.81
C PRO A 56 -9.93 -15.89 13.77
N PHE A 57 -9.74 -16.24 12.51
CA PHE A 57 -10.51 -15.77 11.38
C PHE A 57 -10.85 -16.99 10.51
N ASN A 58 -12.13 -17.39 10.51
CA ASN A 58 -12.57 -18.67 9.94
C ASN A 58 -13.25 -18.51 8.57
N GLU A 59 -13.20 -17.33 7.97
CA GLU A 59 -13.83 -17.03 6.68
C GLU A 59 -12.87 -17.22 5.48
N ASP A 60 -11.59 -17.52 5.76
CA ASP A 60 -10.50 -17.56 4.78
C ASP A 60 -9.66 -18.82 5.04
N GLU A 61 -9.57 -19.70 4.05
CA GLU A 61 -8.83 -20.96 4.16
C GLU A 61 -7.30 -20.75 4.22
N GLU A 62 -6.79 -19.61 3.74
CA GLU A 62 -5.35 -19.29 3.77
C GLU A 62 -4.99 -18.45 5.00
N HIS A 63 -5.91 -17.58 5.47
CA HIS A 63 -5.66 -16.67 6.57
C HIS A 63 -6.49 -17.02 7.81
N HIS A 64 -5.97 -17.91 8.64
CA HIS A 64 -6.67 -18.39 9.84
C HIS A 64 -6.70 -17.40 11.00
N HIS A 65 -5.98 -16.28 10.91
CA HIS A 65 -5.84 -15.33 11.99
C HIS A 65 -6.01 -13.89 11.51
N LYS A 66 -6.38 -13.01 12.45
CA LYS A 66 -6.46 -11.58 12.20
C LYS A 66 -6.05 -10.72 13.38
N ILE A 67 -5.59 -9.52 13.05
CA ILE A 67 -5.36 -8.40 13.96
C ILE A 67 -6.29 -7.27 13.57
N SER A 68 -7.08 -6.76 14.51
CA SER A 68 -7.97 -5.62 14.27
C SER A 68 -7.32 -4.27 14.57
N PRO A 69 -7.74 -3.19 13.89
CA PRO A 69 -7.26 -1.85 14.17
C PRO A 69 -7.77 -1.33 15.54
N PRO A 70 -7.02 -0.42 16.20
CA PRO A 70 -5.65 -0.04 15.85
C PRO A 70 -4.69 -1.22 16.07
N CYS A 71 -3.73 -1.37 15.15
CA CYS A 71 -2.74 -2.44 15.21
C CYS A 71 -2.00 -2.43 16.56
N PRO A 72 -1.85 -3.58 17.25
CA PRO A 72 -1.21 -3.66 18.57
C PRO A 72 0.28 -3.33 18.55
N PHE A 73 0.90 -3.31 17.36
CA PHE A 73 2.28 -2.91 17.13
C PHE A 73 2.44 -1.41 16.81
N LEU A 74 1.35 -0.65 16.81
CA LEU A 74 1.40 0.80 16.60
C LEU A 74 1.81 1.50 17.91
N ARG A 75 2.91 2.26 17.87
CA ARG A 75 3.34 3.14 18.97
C ARG A 75 3.82 4.48 18.41
N PHE A 76 3.31 5.59 18.96
CA PHE A 76 3.69 6.95 18.54
C PHE A 76 3.66 7.14 17.01
N ASP A 77 2.59 6.66 16.36
CA ASP A 77 2.42 6.68 14.90
C ASP A 77 3.54 5.96 14.11
N ARG A 78 4.16 4.96 14.71
CA ARG A 78 5.16 4.09 14.07
C ARG A 78 4.86 2.61 14.35
N CYS A 79 5.07 1.77 13.34
CA CYS A 79 4.98 0.33 13.49
C CYS A 79 6.26 -0.18 14.17
N THR A 80 6.16 -0.81 15.33
CA THR A 80 7.32 -1.34 16.06
C THR A 80 7.92 -2.59 15.41
N VAL A 81 7.17 -3.27 14.54
CA VAL A 81 7.60 -4.48 13.82
C VAL A 81 7.76 -4.21 12.32
N TYR A 82 8.15 -3.00 11.93
CA TYR A 82 8.16 -2.57 10.52
C TYR A 82 8.91 -3.53 9.57
N ASP A 83 10.06 -4.04 9.99
CA ASP A 83 10.88 -4.96 9.16
C ASP A 83 10.37 -6.40 9.19
N LYS A 84 9.52 -6.73 10.16
CA LYS A 84 8.88 -8.03 10.34
C LYS A 84 7.38 -7.99 10.05
N ARG A 85 6.92 -6.96 9.32
CA ARG A 85 5.52 -6.77 8.94
C ARG A 85 4.96 -8.03 8.27
N PRO A 86 3.69 -8.39 8.52
CA PRO A 86 2.97 -9.42 7.76
C PRO A 86 2.95 -9.15 6.25
N ALA A 87 2.70 -10.17 5.42
CA ALA A 87 2.69 -10.04 3.96
C ALA A 87 1.76 -8.93 3.47
N ILE A 88 0.51 -8.89 3.95
CA ILE A 88 -0.45 -7.85 3.57
C ILE A 88 0.01 -6.44 3.99
N CYS A 89 0.77 -6.31 5.09
CA CYS A 89 1.34 -5.05 5.54
C CYS A 89 2.57 -4.61 4.72
N ARG A 90 3.26 -5.56 4.06
CA ARG A 90 4.37 -5.29 3.15
C ARG A 90 3.87 -4.81 1.78
N LEU A 91 2.65 -5.19 1.39
CA LEU A 91 1.99 -4.71 0.15
C LEU A 91 1.54 -3.24 0.21
N PHE A 92 1.26 -2.70 1.40
CA PHE A 92 0.77 -1.32 1.52
C PHE A 92 1.79 -0.31 0.94
N PRO A 93 1.37 0.69 0.12
CA PRO A 93 0.01 1.21 -0.07
C PRO A 93 -0.85 0.52 -1.13
N PHE A 94 -0.41 -0.60 -1.70
CA PHE A 94 -1.29 -1.42 -2.51
C PHE A 94 -2.18 -2.29 -1.63
N ASN A 95 -3.37 -2.63 -2.14
CA ASN A 95 -4.24 -3.60 -1.52
C ASN A 95 -4.99 -4.40 -2.59
N ILE A 96 -5.24 -5.67 -2.28
CA ILE A 96 -6.04 -6.55 -3.14
C ILE A 96 -7.49 -6.08 -3.07
N CYS A 97 -8.16 -6.06 -4.22
CA CYS A 97 -9.58 -5.78 -4.29
C CYS A 97 -10.33 -6.93 -4.98
N GLY A 98 -11.66 -6.91 -4.92
CA GLY A 98 -12.48 -7.94 -5.56
C GLY A 98 -12.49 -7.89 -7.09
N LEU A 99 -11.68 -7.03 -7.71
CA LEU A 99 -11.56 -6.95 -9.16
C LEU A 99 -10.43 -7.86 -9.63
N PRO A 100 -10.66 -8.69 -10.66
CA PRO A 100 -9.61 -9.52 -11.23
C PRO A 100 -8.50 -8.65 -11.86
N ASP A 101 -7.26 -9.11 -11.66
CA ASP A 101 -6.03 -8.54 -12.21
C ASP A 101 -5.88 -7.04 -11.92
N ALA A 102 -6.26 -6.63 -10.70
CA ALA A 102 -6.14 -5.25 -10.27
C ALA A 102 -5.81 -5.12 -8.79
N LEU A 103 -5.12 -4.03 -8.47
CA LEU A 103 -4.86 -3.58 -7.10
C LEU A 103 -5.44 -2.19 -6.88
N LEU A 104 -5.77 -1.91 -5.62
CA LEU A 104 -6.06 -0.56 -5.16
C LEU A 104 -4.77 0.10 -4.69
N LEU A 105 -4.59 1.37 -5.03
CA LEU A 105 -3.53 2.21 -4.48
C LEU A 105 -4.15 3.23 -3.51
N PHE A 106 -3.73 3.18 -2.26
CA PHE A 106 -4.17 4.10 -1.22
C PHE A 106 -3.54 5.50 -1.39
N PRO A 107 -4.30 6.59 -1.17
CA PRO A 107 -3.81 7.96 -1.33
C PRO A 107 -3.02 8.47 -0.11
N CYS A 108 -2.16 7.62 0.48
CA CYS A 108 -1.20 8.06 1.49
C CYS A 108 0.03 8.70 0.81
N ASP A 109 0.92 9.32 1.58
CA ASP A 109 2.12 9.99 1.04
C ASP A 109 2.92 9.11 0.06
N MET A 110 3.16 7.84 0.44
CA MET A 110 3.86 6.88 -0.42
C MET A 110 3.06 6.56 -1.68
N GLY A 111 1.73 6.41 -1.57
CA GLY A 111 0.87 6.15 -2.72
C GLY A 111 0.83 7.33 -3.69
N VAL A 112 0.91 8.57 -3.20
CA VAL A 112 1.07 9.76 -4.04
C VAL A 112 2.40 9.76 -4.77
N SER A 113 3.50 9.41 -4.10
CA SER A 113 4.80 9.28 -4.77
C SER A 113 4.76 8.24 -5.88
N ILE A 114 4.17 7.07 -5.62
CA ILE A 114 3.99 6.01 -6.62
C ILE A 114 3.14 6.51 -7.80
N PHE A 115 2.03 7.18 -7.51
CA PHE A 115 1.11 7.63 -8.54
C PHE A 115 1.70 8.73 -9.43
N LYS A 116 2.51 9.65 -8.88
CA LYS A 116 3.21 10.67 -9.66
C LYS A 116 4.11 10.04 -10.73
N ASP A 117 4.89 9.05 -10.34
CA ASP A 117 5.78 8.34 -11.26
C ASP A 117 4.99 7.49 -12.27
N TYR A 118 3.87 6.91 -11.83
CA TYR A 118 2.97 6.19 -12.71
C TYR A 118 2.35 7.10 -13.78
N VAL A 119 1.95 8.32 -13.43
CA VAL A 119 1.46 9.32 -14.40
C VAL A 119 2.56 9.68 -15.41
N GLU A 120 3.79 9.90 -14.95
CA GLU A 120 4.93 10.16 -15.84
C GLU A 120 5.18 9.00 -16.80
N TYR A 121 5.19 7.78 -16.28
CA TYR A 121 5.32 6.55 -17.06
C TYR A 121 4.21 6.43 -18.12
N SER A 122 2.95 6.62 -17.71
CA SER A 122 1.78 6.49 -18.58
C SER A 122 1.81 7.50 -19.73
N ASP A 123 2.20 8.74 -19.45
CA ASP A 123 2.33 9.79 -20.47
C ASP A 123 3.54 9.56 -21.38
N LYS A 124 4.73 9.38 -20.80
CA LYS A 124 5.98 9.38 -21.58
C LYS A 124 6.23 8.06 -22.31
N ILE A 125 5.91 6.94 -21.67
CA ILE A 125 6.24 5.59 -22.16
C ILE A 125 5.05 4.98 -22.88
N LEU A 126 3.88 4.92 -22.22
CA LEU A 126 2.69 4.31 -22.82
C LEU A 126 1.99 5.21 -23.86
N LYS A 127 2.32 6.50 -23.90
CA LYS A 127 1.61 7.50 -24.72
C LYS A 127 0.10 7.50 -24.45
N HIS A 128 -0.26 7.15 -23.23
CA HIS A 128 -1.63 7.06 -22.75
C HIS A 128 -1.74 7.90 -21.47
N PRO A 129 -1.86 9.23 -21.58
CA PRO A 129 -1.86 10.09 -20.41
C PRO A 129 -3.06 9.79 -19.51
N ILE A 130 -2.81 9.74 -18.20
CA ILE A 130 -3.89 9.65 -17.20
C ILE A 130 -4.70 10.94 -17.26
N SER A 131 -6.04 10.80 -17.24
CA SER A 131 -6.91 11.96 -17.35
C SER A 131 -6.70 12.96 -16.20
N VAL A 132 -6.79 14.25 -16.50
CA VAL A 132 -6.62 15.33 -15.51
C VAL A 132 -7.59 15.15 -14.33
N SER A 133 -8.84 14.74 -14.60
CA SER A 133 -9.83 14.50 -13.56
C SER A 133 -9.46 13.34 -12.62
N THR A 134 -8.83 12.28 -13.14
CA THR A 134 -8.28 11.20 -12.30
C THR A 134 -7.15 11.71 -11.41
N ILE A 135 -6.26 12.53 -11.96
CA ILE A 135 -5.13 13.11 -11.21
C ILE A 135 -5.64 14.00 -10.08
N GLU A 136 -6.57 14.91 -10.38
CA GLU A 136 -7.20 15.81 -9.41
C GLU A 136 -7.98 15.03 -8.34
N SER A 137 -8.73 14.00 -8.75
CA SER A 137 -9.49 13.17 -7.81
C SER A 137 -8.60 12.43 -6.81
N PHE A 138 -7.46 11.89 -7.27
CA PHE A 138 -6.51 11.22 -6.38
C PHE A 138 -5.81 12.22 -5.46
N ALA A 139 -5.40 13.38 -5.97
CA ALA A 139 -4.82 14.45 -5.17
C ALA A 139 -5.79 14.95 -4.08
N GLN A 140 -7.07 15.15 -4.42
CA GLN A 140 -8.11 15.51 -3.46
C GLN A 140 -8.32 14.42 -2.41
N SER A 141 -8.24 13.14 -2.81
CA SER A 141 -8.33 12.00 -1.90
C SER A 141 -7.17 11.96 -0.93
N HIS A 142 -5.96 12.35 -1.37
CA HIS A 142 -4.81 12.52 -0.51
C HIS A 142 -5.00 13.67 0.51
N CYS A 143 -5.37 14.86 0.06
CA CYS A 143 -5.59 16.03 0.93
C CYS A 143 -6.65 15.77 2.00
N SER A 144 -7.69 15.01 1.65
CA SER A 144 -8.79 14.66 2.57
C SER A 144 -8.59 13.32 3.28
N PHE A 145 -7.47 12.61 3.06
CA PHE A 145 -7.29 11.23 3.52
C PHE A 145 -7.45 11.10 5.04
N ARG A 146 -6.75 11.95 5.80
CA ARG A 146 -6.80 11.96 7.26
C ARG A 146 -8.21 12.22 7.80
N THR A 147 -8.87 13.24 7.28
CA THR A 147 -10.20 13.66 7.71
C THR A 147 -11.23 12.58 7.40
N LYS A 148 -11.26 12.10 6.14
CA LYS A 148 -12.18 11.03 5.71
C LYS A 148 -11.96 9.74 6.50
N PHE A 149 -10.70 9.39 6.78
CA PHE A 149 -10.35 8.25 7.61
C PHE A 149 -10.96 8.37 9.02
N ASN A 150 -10.78 9.51 9.67
CA ASN A 150 -11.30 9.75 11.02
C ASN A 150 -12.84 9.76 11.07
N GLU A 151 -13.49 10.18 9.99
CA GLU A 151 -14.95 10.23 9.87
C GLU A 151 -15.57 8.88 9.46
N GLY A 152 -14.76 7.88 9.12
CA GLY A 152 -15.26 6.61 8.56
C GLY A 152 -15.87 6.77 7.16
N SER A 153 -15.53 7.85 6.47
CA SER A 153 -16.02 8.17 5.13
C SER A 153 -15.32 7.34 4.06
N TYR A 154 -15.99 7.17 2.91
CA TYR A 154 -15.39 6.53 1.75
C TYR A 154 -14.15 7.30 1.26
N ILE A 155 -13.03 6.59 1.12
CA ILE A 155 -11.77 7.12 0.62
C ILE A 155 -11.61 6.60 -0.82
N PRO A 156 -11.71 7.47 -1.84
CA PRO A 156 -11.46 7.06 -3.21
C PRO A 156 -10.01 6.58 -3.34
N MET A 157 -9.86 5.37 -3.86
CA MET A 157 -8.57 4.73 -4.16
C MET A 157 -8.45 4.58 -5.66
N LEU A 158 -7.22 4.58 -6.16
CA LEU A 158 -6.96 4.34 -7.58
C LEU A 158 -6.93 2.85 -7.85
N ILE A 159 -7.58 2.40 -8.92
CA ILE A 159 -7.51 1.02 -9.40
C ILE A 159 -6.41 0.96 -10.46
N LEU A 160 -5.46 0.05 -10.30
CA LEU A 160 -4.36 -0.19 -11.23
C LEU A 160 -4.38 -1.65 -11.67
N LYS A 161 -4.26 -1.92 -12.97
CA LYS A 161 -4.21 -3.27 -13.50
C LYS A 161 -2.85 -3.91 -13.25
N THR A 162 -2.84 -5.21 -12.94
CA THR A 162 -1.59 -5.94 -12.66
C THR A 162 -0.61 -5.89 -13.84
N ASN A 163 -1.10 -6.00 -15.08
CA ASN A 163 -0.26 -5.88 -16.28
C ASN A 163 0.37 -4.49 -16.42
N ASP A 164 -0.38 -3.43 -16.08
CA ASP A 164 0.15 -2.06 -16.10
C ASP A 164 1.23 -1.88 -15.02
N LEU A 165 1.03 -2.50 -13.85
CA LEU A 165 2.00 -2.52 -12.76
C LEU A 165 3.26 -3.31 -13.11
N GLU A 166 3.14 -4.42 -13.83
CA GLU A 166 4.29 -5.19 -14.32
C GLU A 166 5.15 -4.35 -15.26
N ALA A 167 4.54 -3.68 -16.23
CA ALA A 167 5.27 -2.80 -17.15
C ALA A 167 5.83 -1.55 -16.43
N PHE A 168 5.10 -1.00 -15.45
CA PHE A 168 5.59 0.08 -14.60
C PHE A 168 6.79 -0.35 -13.73
N LYS A 169 6.78 -1.56 -13.20
CA LYS A 169 7.91 -2.17 -12.48
C LYS A 169 9.17 -2.20 -13.35
N GLU A 170 9.06 -2.64 -14.60
CA GLU A 170 10.20 -2.63 -15.54
C GLU A 170 10.72 -1.21 -15.80
N TYR A 171 9.82 -0.22 -15.91
CA TYR A 171 10.19 1.20 -16.03
C TYR A 171 10.96 1.72 -14.80
N LEU A 172 10.58 1.31 -13.59
CA LEU A 172 11.30 1.71 -12.37
C LEU A 172 12.69 1.06 -12.29
N VAL A 173 12.79 -0.22 -12.67
CA VAL A 173 14.05 -0.98 -12.68
C VAL A 173 15.04 -0.42 -13.71
N SER A 174 14.55 0.02 -14.87
CA SER A 174 15.41 0.53 -15.94
C SER A 174 16.06 1.89 -15.64
N GLY A 175 15.64 2.56 -14.56
CA GLY A 175 16.22 3.85 -14.14
C GLY A 175 15.89 5.03 -15.06
N PHE A 176 14.88 4.91 -15.93
CA PHE A 176 14.44 5.99 -16.83
C PHE A 176 13.69 7.13 -16.12
N ARG A 177 13.58 7.08 -14.79
CA ARG A 177 13.08 8.19 -13.98
C ARG A 177 13.83 9.47 -14.38
N SER A 178 13.09 10.49 -14.81
CA SER A 178 13.71 11.79 -15.00
C SER A 178 14.25 12.28 -13.65
N GLN A 179 15.56 12.56 -13.58
CA GLN A 179 16.13 13.16 -12.37
C GLN A 179 15.52 14.55 -12.17
N GLY A 180 14.59 14.65 -11.21
CA GLY A 180 14.17 15.89 -10.56
C GLY A 180 13.15 16.76 -11.30
N ASN A 181 12.14 17.21 -10.57
CA ASN A 181 11.94 18.66 -10.37
C ASN A 181 11.13 18.94 -9.09
N PRO A 182 11.20 20.18 -8.55
CA PRO A 182 11.08 20.47 -7.14
C PRO A 182 9.61 20.48 -6.69
N GLU A 183 9.43 20.56 -5.38
CA GLU A 183 8.17 20.80 -4.67
C GLU A 183 7.15 21.56 -5.53
N ILE A 184 6.05 20.87 -5.86
CA ILE A 184 4.84 21.52 -6.37
C ILE A 184 4.35 22.40 -5.21
N PRO A 185 4.27 23.75 -5.36
CA PRO A 185 3.70 24.59 -4.33
C PRO A 185 2.22 24.20 -4.15
N ILE A 186 1.84 24.06 -2.89
CA ILE A 186 0.46 23.87 -2.43
C ILE A 186 -0.37 25.11 -2.78
#